data_AF-A0A359G3H3-F1
#
_entry.id   AF-A0A359G3H3-F1
#
_cell.length_a   1.000
_cell.length_b   1.000
_cell.length_c   1.000
_cell.angle_alpha   90.00
_cell.angle_beta   90.00
_cell.angle_gamma   90.00
#
_symmetry.space_group_name_H-M   'P 1'
#
loop_
_entity.id
_entity.type
_entity.pdbx_description
1 polymer ?
#
loop_
_entity_poly.entity_id
_entity_poly.type
_entity_poly.pdbx_seq_one_letter_code
_entity_poly.pdbx_strand_id
1 'polypeptide(L)'
;MKKKIGFKLVLLLFAALAGTGARSQNIAVKTNLLYDIAAYTINVGVEAPLATRWTVDLSANYNGWTLSHDRRWKHWLIQPEARYWFCDRFAGHFLGIHALGGQYNVGGLRNSVSFLGTDFSKLSDRRYQGW
;
A
#
# COMPACT_ATOMS: atom_id res chain seq x y z
N MET A 1 -27.36 38.56 -39.96
CA MET A 1 -27.53 38.19 -38.53
C MET A 1 -26.99 36.77 -38.30
N LYS A 2 -25.66 36.61 -38.08
CA LYS A 2 -25.05 35.29 -37.85
C LYS A 2 -25.31 34.87 -36.39
N LYS A 3 -26.03 33.76 -36.24
CA LYS A 3 -26.61 33.26 -34.98
C LYS A 3 -25.55 33.17 -33.86
N LYS A 4 -25.83 33.80 -32.70
CA LYS A 4 -25.07 33.72 -31.43
C LYS A 4 -25.06 32.31 -30.79
N ILE A 5 -25.22 31.27 -31.59
CA ILE A 5 -25.40 29.87 -31.16
C ILE A 5 -24.10 29.30 -30.59
N GLY A 6 -22.94 29.64 -31.16
CA GLY A 6 -21.64 29.18 -30.64
C GLY A 6 -21.37 29.64 -29.21
N PHE A 7 -21.69 30.90 -28.88
CA PHE A 7 -21.51 31.44 -27.53
C PHE A 7 -22.43 30.76 -26.49
N LYS A 8 -23.67 30.45 -26.87
CA LYS A 8 -24.61 29.72 -26.01
C LYS A 8 -24.17 28.27 -25.76
N LEU A 9 -23.61 27.60 -26.77
CA LEU A 9 -23.05 26.25 -26.66
C LEU A 9 -21.84 26.20 -25.73
N VAL A 10 -20.94 27.18 -25.83
CA VAL A 10 -19.78 27.31 -24.94
C VAL A 10 -20.22 27.53 -23.49
N LEU A 11 -21.22 28.39 -23.25
CA LEU A 11 -21.81 28.61 -21.93
C LEU A 11 -22.48 27.35 -21.36
N LEU A 12 -23.19 26.58 -22.19
CA LEU A 12 -23.81 25.31 -21.78
C LEU A 12 -22.77 24.25 -21.41
N LEU A 13 -21.67 24.15 -22.16
CA LEU A 13 -20.55 23.27 -21.83
C LEU A 13 -19.87 23.66 -20.51
N PHE A 14 -19.67 24.96 -20.28
CA PHE A 14 -19.11 25.46 -19.02
C PHE A 14 -20.05 25.20 -17.83
N ALA A 15 -21.36 25.38 -18.00
CA ALA A 15 -22.35 25.07 -16.96
C ALA A 15 -22.43 23.57 -16.64
N ALA A 16 -22.30 22.70 -17.65
CA ALA A 16 -22.25 21.25 -17.46
C ALA A 16 -20.99 20.80 -16.69
N LEU A 17 -19.85 21.44 -16.94
CA LEU A 17 -18.59 21.20 -16.21
C LEU A 17 -18.61 21.77 -14.80
N ALA A 18 -19.31 22.88 -14.57
CA ALA A 18 -19.47 23.47 -13.23
C ALA A 18 -20.42 22.68 -12.32
N GLY A 19 -21.28 21.81 -12.88
CA GLY A 19 -22.22 20.96 -12.15
C GLY A 19 -21.62 19.68 -11.57
N THR A 20 -20.37 19.33 -11.90
CA THR A 20 -19.70 18.20 -11.27
C THR A 20 -19.19 18.65 -9.90
N GLY A 21 -19.94 18.34 -8.85
CA GLY A 21 -19.55 18.67 -7.48
C GLY A 21 -18.12 18.23 -7.19
N ALA A 22 -17.25 19.18 -6.83
CA ALA A 22 -15.88 18.90 -6.43
C ALA A 22 -15.90 18.01 -5.18
N ARG A 23 -15.65 16.71 -5.36
CA ARG A 23 -15.54 15.77 -4.25
C ARG A 23 -14.13 15.84 -3.69
N SER A 24 -13.95 16.49 -2.54
CA SER A 24 -12.73 16.34 -1.74
C SER A 24 -12.67 14.91 -1.22
N GLN A 25 -11.95 14.05 -1.92
CA GLN A 25 -11.66 12.69 -1.46
C GLN A 25 -10.31 12.76 -0.77
N ASN A 26 -10.33 12.68 0.56
CA ASN A 26 -9.11 12.61 1.35
C ASN A 26 -8.42 11.28 1.06
N ILE A 27 -7.34 11.33 0.30
CA ILE A 27 -6.44 10.20 0.08
C ILE A 27 -5.40 10.23 1.20
N ALA A 28 -5.21 9.13 1.89
CA ALA A 28 -4.18 8.99 2.90
C ALA A 28 -2.94 8.34 2.26
N VAL A 29 -1.79 8.96 2.44
CA VAL A 29 -0.49 8.36 2.12
C VAL A 29 0.14 7.88 3.42
N LYS A 30 0.70 6.67 3.39
CA LYS A 30 1.22 6.00 4.58
C LYS A 30 2.63 5.52 4.34
N THR A 31 3.40 5.54 5.41
CA THR A 31 4.67 4.85 5.55
C THR A 31 4.82 4.37 7.00
N ASN A 32 5.59 3.32 7.19
CA ASN A 32 5.98 2.77 8.47
C ASN A 32 7.48 2.97 8.67
N LEU A 33 7.83 4.06 9.36
CA LEU A 33 9.23 4.42 9.61
C LEU A 33 9.98 3.38 10.45
N LEU A 34 9.27 2.65 11.32
CA LEU A 34 9.89 1.55 12.07
C LEU A 34 10.35 0.44 11.13
N TYR A 35 9.56 0.13 10.11
CA TYR A 35 9.92 -0.86 9.10
C TYR A 35 11.08 -0.38 8.22
N ASP A 36 11.06 0.91 7.85
CA ASP A 36 12.12 1.55 7.07
C ASP A 36 13.47 1.50 7.80
N ILE A 37 13.49 1.80 9.11
CA ILE A 37 14.72 1.89 9.89
C ILE A 37 15.17 0.52 10.39
N ALA A 38 14.27 -0.26 11.01
CA ALA A 38 14.66 -1.48 11.72
C ALA A 38 14.89 -2.68 10.78
N ALA A 39 14.08 -2.79 9.73
CA ALA A 39 14.18 -3.87 8.75
C ALA A 39 14.89 -3.43 7.47
N TYR A 40 15.42 -2.19 7.44
CA TYR A 40 15.93 -1.54 6.24
C TYR A 40 14.98 -1.77 5.07
N THR A 41 13.67 -1.57 5.22
CA THR A 41 12.69 -1.94 4.19
C THR A 41 11.82 -0.76 3.87
N ILE A 42 11.98 -0.19 2.68
CA ILE A 42 11.19 0.95 2.23
C ILE A 42 9.75 0.48 2.03
N ASN A 43 8.81 1.19 2.63
CA ASN A 43 7.40 0.92 2.44
C ASN A 43 6.59 2.18 2.15
N VAL A 44 5.56 2.01 1.34
CA VAL A 44 4.62 3.07 0.98
C VAL A 44 3.23 2.48 0.78
N GLY A 45 2.22 3.20 1.24
CA GLY A 45 0.82 2.84 1.05
C GLY A 45 -0.03 4.04 0.68
N VAL A 46 -1.09 3.77 -0.06
CA VAL A 46 -2.11 4.75 -0.41
C VAL A 46 -3.49 4.16 -0.07
N GLU A 47 -4.25 4.87 0.75
CA GLU A 47 -5.63 4.51 1.09
C GLU A 47 -6.59 5.58 0.56
N ALA A 48 -7.57 5.12 -0.22
CA ALA A 48 -8.58 5.96 -0.81
C ALA A 48 -9.98 5.54 -0.32
N PRO A 49 -10.88 6.51 -0.09
CA PRO A 49 -12.22 6.20 0.35
C PRO A 49 -13.13 5.82 -0.83
N LEU A 50 -13.78 4.66 -0.75
CA LEU A 50 -14.68 4.16 -1.79
C LEU A 50 -16.15 4.50 -1.51
N ALA A 51 -16.58 4.37 -0.24
CA ALA A 51 -17.92 4.73 0.23
C ALA A 51 -17.85 5.26 1.67
N THR A 52 -18.99 5.63 2.27
CA THR A 52 -19.05 6.15 3.65
C THR A 52 -18.38 5.22 4.67
N ARG A 53 -18.47 3.89 4.49
CA ARG A 53 -17.88 2.90 5.39
C ARG A 53 -16.81 2.02 4.75
N TRP A 54 -16.37 2.35 3.54
CA TRP A 54 -15.43 1.52 2.80
C TRP A 54 -14.22 2.33 2.35
N THR A 55 -13.05 1.77 2.58
CA THR A 55 -11.79 2.25 2.03
C THR A 55 -11.06 1.11 1.34
N VAL A 56 -10.24 1.47 0.36
CA VAL A 56 -9.32 0.56 -0.31
C VAL A 56 -7.91 1.08 -0.10
N ASP A 57 -7.00 0.18 0.24
CA ASP A 57 -5.59 0.45 0.46
C ASP A 57 -4.76 -0.38 -0.51
N LEU A 58 -3.70 0.24 -1.03
CA LEU A 58 -2.66 -0.45 -1.76
C LEU A 58 -1.33 -0.09 -1.11
N SER A 59 -0.66 -1.09 -0.55
CA SER A 59 0.67 -0.93 0.03
C SER A 59 1.72 -1.77 -0.70
N ALA A 60 2.93 -1.25 -0.73
CA ALA A 60 4.10 -1.88 -1.31
C ALA A 60 5.28 -1.78 -0.34
N ASN A 61 6.03 -2.86 -0.21
CA ASN A 61 7.27 -2.93 0.55
C ASN A 61 8.39 -3.41 -0.36
N TYR A 62 9.59 -2.85 -0.18
CA TYR A 62 10.74 -3.19 -0.97
C TYR A 62 12.02 -3.22 -0.15
N ASN A 63 12.74 -4.32 -0.27
CA ASN A 63 14.11 -4.48 0.18
C ASN A 63 14.97 -5.18 -0.86
N GLY A 64 15.95 -4.44 -1.41
CA GLY A 64 16.89 -4.94 -2.41
C GLY A 64 18.32 -5.11 -1.90
N TRP A 65 18.59 -4.74 -0.65
CA TRP A 65 19.95 -4.55 -0.16
C TRP A 65 20.60 -5.88 0.26
N THR A 66 21.88 -6.04 -0.07
CA THR A 66 22.72 -7.03 0.61
C THR A 66 23.41 -6.32 1.75
N LEU A 67 23.15 -6.76 2.98
CA LEU A 67 23.75 -6.23 4.19
C LEU A 67 25.19 -6.76 4.36
N SER A 68 25.93 -6.22 5.32
CA SER A 68 27.30 -6.67 5.60
C SER A 68 27.36 -8.18 5.84
N HIS A 69 28.47 -8.81 5.44
CA HIS A 69 28.68 -10.27 5.53
C HIS A 69 27.75 -11.11 4.64
N ASP A 70 27.42 -10.62 3.44
CA ASP A 70 26.50 -11.26 2.46
C ASP A 70 25.13 -11.63 3.04
N ARG A 71 24.69 -10.91 4.08
CA ARG A 71 23.37 -11.10 4.67
C ARG A 71 22.30 -10.58 3.71
N ARG A 72 21.30 -11.40 3.43
CA ARG A 72 20.22 -11.07 2.51
C ARG A 72 18.90 -11.04 3.27
N TRP A 73 18.24 -9.89 3.22
CA TRP A 73 16.87 -9.67 3.68
C TRP A 73 16.08 -9.08 2.52
N LYS A 74 16.15 -9.69 1.34
CA LYS A 74 15.59 -9.07 0.13
C LYS A 74 14.15 -9.53 -0.05
N HIS A 75 13.25 -8.60 -0.34
CA HIS A 75 11.90 -8.94 -0.73
C HIS A 75 11.23 -7.76 -1.45
N TRP A 76 10.18 -8.07 -2.20
CA TRP A 76 9.16 -7.08 -2.55
C TRP A 76 7.82 -7.69 -2.19
N LEU A 77 6.89 -6.86 -1.74
CA LEU A 77 5.57 -7.29 -1.32
C LEU A 77 4.56 -6.22 -1.73
N ILE A 78 3.47 -6.64 -2.34
CA ILE A 78 2.31 -5.81 -2.64
C ILE A 78 1.12 -6.37 -1.86
N GLN A 79 0.37 -5.48 -1.25
CA GLN A 79 -0.78 -5.80 -0.41
C GLN A 79 -1.95 -4.89 -0.79
N PRO A 80 -2.84 -5.33 -1.70
CA PRO A 80 -4.15 -4.70 -1.85
C PRO A 80 -5.06 -5.13 -0.69
N GLU A 81 -5.72 -4.16 -0.08
CA GLU A 81 -6.59 -4.36 1.07
C GLU A 81 -7.91 -3.60 0.92
N ALA A 82 -9.01 -4.25 1.26
CA ALA A 82 -10.32 -3.61 1.40
C ALA A 82 -10.70 -3.58 2.88
N ARG A 83 -11.17 -2.41 3.35
CA ARG A 83 -11.54 -2.20 4.75
C ARG A 83 -12.98 -1.74 4.86
N TYR A 84 -13.73 -2.41 5.72
CA TYR A 84 -15.07 -2.01 6.16
C TYR A 84 -15.01 -1.42 7.57
N TRP A 85 -15.40 -0.14 7.70
CA TRP A 85 -15.42 0.60 8.95
C TRP A 85 -16.79 0.48 9.62
N PHE A 86 -16.82 0.30 10.94
CA PHE A 86 -18.09 0.14 11.66
C PHE A 86 -18.93 1.42 11.75
N CYS A 87 -18.28 2.59 11.75
CA CYS A 87 -18.93 3.90 11.88
C CYS A 87 -18.85 4.70 10.57
N ASP A 88 -17.77 5.47 10.41
CA ASP A 88 -17.43 6.25 9.23
C ASP A 88 -16.01 5.88 8.80
N ARG A 89 -15.71 6.03 7.51
CA ARG A 89 -14.38 5.77 6.96
C ARG A 89 -13.32 6.57 7.70
N PHE A 90 -12.17 5.94 7.97
CA PHE A 90 -11.06 6.50 8.76
C PHE A 90 -11.37 6.76 10.25
N ALA A 91 -12.51 6.29 10.79
CA ALA A 91 -12.88 6.47 12.20
C ALA A 91 -13.14 5.15 12.91
N GLY A 92 -12.36 4.87 13.96
CA GLY A 92 -12.55 3.73 14.85
C GLY A 92 -11.99 2.41 14.30
N HIS A 93 -12.68 1.31 14.59
CA HIS A 93 -12.27 -0.03 14.17
C HIS A 93 -12.84 -0.40 12.79
N PHE A 94 -12.17 -1.30 12.10
CA PHE A 94 -12.58 -1.83 10.81
C PHE A 94 -12.31 -3.34 10.70
N LEU A 95 -13.02 -4.00 9.79
CA LEU A 95 -12.70 -5.33 9.30
C LEU A 95 -11.96 -5.19 7.96
N GLY A 96 -10.78 -5.79 7.87
CA GLY A 96 -9.94 -5.75 6.67
C GLY A 96 -9.81 -7.13 6.04
N ILE A 97 -9.82 -7.17 4.71
CA ILE A 97 -9.37 -8.32 3.94
C ILE A 97 -8.30 -7.85 2.96
N HIS A 98 -7.18 -8.57 2.91
CA HIS A 98 -6.10 -8.28 1.98
C HIS A 98 -5.60 -9.55 1.30
N ALA A 99 -5.02 -9.35 0.13
CA ALA A 99 -4.16 -10.33 -0.50
C ALA A 99 -2.70 -9.91 -0.30
N LEU A 100 -1.81 -10.88 -0.35
CA LEU A 100 -0.36 -10.66 -0.32
C LEU A 100 0.23 -11.30 -1.57
N GLY A 101 1.04 -10.53 -2.29
CA GLY A 101 1.82 -11.05 -3.42
C GLY A 101 3.21 -10.47 -3.37
N GLY A 102 4.23 -11.30 -3.47
CA GLY A 102 5.59 -10.85 -3.31
C GLY A 102 6.61 -11.86 -3.76
N GLN A 103 7.86 -11.52 -3.56
CA GLN A 103 8.97 -12.47 -3.59
C GLN A 103 9.92 -12.16 -2.46
N TYR A 104 10.60 -13.18 -1.97
CA TYR A 104 11.58 -13.04 -0.92
C TYR A 104 12.85 -13.81 -1.25
N ASN A 105 13.93 -13.39 -0.59
CA ASN A 105 15.26 -13.94 -0.70
C ASN A 105 16.02 -13.62 0.58
N VAL A 106 16.05 -14.60 1.49
CA VAL A 106 16.51 -14.44 2.86
C VAL A 106 17.57 -15.48 3.18
N GLY A 107 18.68 -15.06 3.79
CA GLY A 107 19.78 -15.94 4.19
C GLY A 107 20.98 -15.20 4.77
N GLY A 108 21.87 -15.94 5.43
CA GLY A 108 23.04 -15.40 6.14
C GLY A 108 22.69 -14.75 7.49
N LEU A 109 21.47 -14.92 8.00
CA LEU A 109 21.02 -14.29 9.23
C LEU A 109 21.46 -15.12 10.44
N ARG A 110 22.61 -14.79 11.03
CA ARG A 110 23.12 -15.47 12.23
C ARG A 110 22.18 -15.25 13.40
N ASN A 111 21.43 -16.30 13.77
CA ASN A 111 20.46 -16.26 14.85
C ASN A 111 20.28 -17.66 15.49
N SER A 112 19.69 -17.72 16.67
CA SER A 112 19.32 -18.95 17.37
C SER A 112 17.82 -19.02 17.67
N VAL A 113 17.00 -18.37 16.84
CA VAL A 113 15.56 -18.22 17.07
C VAL A 113 14.82 -19.48 16.63
N SER A 114 13.95 -19.97 17.51
CA SER A 114 12.94 -20.97 17.18
C SER A 114 11.57 -20.41 17.54
N PHE A 115 10.62 -20.49 16.61
CA PHE A 115 9.29 -19.95 16.81
C PHE A 115 8.24 -20.88 16.20
N LEU A 116 7.21 -21.22 16.98
CA LEU A 116 6.11 -22.12 16.58
C LEU A 116 6.59 -23.44 15.95
N GLY A 117 7.62 -24.05 16.51
CA GLY A 117 8.19 -25.32 16.01
C GLY A 117 9.06 -25.18 14.76
N THR A 118 9.23 -23.96 14.23
CA THR A 118 10.13 -23.69 13.11
C THR A 118 11.47 -23.17 13.64
N ASP A 119 12.54 -23.85 13.25
CA ASP A 119 13.92 -23.48 13.58
C ASP A 119 14.50 -22.50 12.54
N PHE A 120 14.58 -21.22 12.93
CA PHE A 120 15.09 -20.14 12.08
C PHE A 120 16.61 -19.99 12.15
N SER A 121 17.30 -20.73 13.03
CA SER A 121 18.77 -20.74 13.07
C SER A 121 19.39 -21.20 11.75
N LYS A 122 18.66 -22.04 11.00
CA LYS A 122 19.02 -22.51 9.65
C LYS A 122 19.23 -21.39 8.64
N LEU A 123 18.67 -20.19 8.86
CA LEU A 123 18.92 -19.02 8.02
C LEU A 123 20.35 -18.48 8.15
N SER A 124 21.11 -18.92 9.16
CA SER A 124 22.53 -18.59 9.32
C SER A 124 23.37 -19.19 8.19
N ASP A 125 23.08 -20.44 7.81
CA ASP A 125 23.90 -21.23 6.89
C ASP A 125 23.20 -21.51 5.56
N ARG A 126 21.88 -21.29 5.49
CA ARG A 126 21.07 -21.57 4.30
C ARG A 126 20.31 -20.33 3.84
N ARG A 127 20.10 -20.29 2.53
CA ARG A 127 19.31 -19.27 1.85
C ARG A 127 18.01 -19.88 1.33
N TYR A 128 16.92 -19.15 1.50
CA TYR A 128 15.61 -19.48 0.98
C TYR A 128 15.12 -18.34 0.10
N GLN A 129 14.51 -18.68 -1.03
CA GLN A 129 13.95 -17.71 -1.96
C GLN A 129 12.68 -18.29 -2.59
N GLY A 130 11.71 -17.43 -2.87
CA GLY A 130 10.41 -17.85 -3.37
C GLY A 130 9.49 -16.67 -3.65
N TRP A 131 8.24 -17.01 -3.97
CA TRP A 131 7.12 -16.11 -4.22
C TRP A 131 6.00 -16.38 -3.21
#